data_AF-R7V4J3-F1
#
_entry.id   AF-R7V4J3-F1
#
_cell.length_a   1.000
_cell.length_b   1.000
_cell.length_c   1.000
_cell.angle_alpha   90.00
_cell.angle_beta   90.00
_cell.angle_gamma   90.00
#
_symmetry.space_group_name_H-M   'P 1'
#
loop_
_entity.id
_entity.type
_entity.pdbx_description
1 polymer ?
#
loop_
_entity_poly.entity_id
_entity_poly.type
_entity_poly.pdbx_seq_one_letter_code
_entity_poly.pdbx_strand_id
1 'polypeptide(L)'
;MTNLATKCRNVIRLLHRHCAAINESLFSKSNGLHPALALDVAAPPSFKQQPSKPFSLNDLFADNIFWAAVPKKRRSYAKKWTRRFGPDKIRKFMTPRINLVSCLECGTWHERHSICGSCYEKVREETKAMQSSMNPEEFHYNHPRSEVAYVFHGEDANDHPDKYIVEVDKPRPDWWPKHMLTKGHGKYS
;
A
#
# COMPACT_ATOMS: atom_id res chain seq x y z
N MET A 1 57.98 -0.48 -26.79
CA MET A 1 57.18 -1.09 -25.69
C MET A 1 55.69 -0.68 -25.67
N THR A 2 55.13 -0.16 -26.77
CA THR A 2 53.77 0.41 -26.82
C THR A 2 52.67 -0.59 -27.23
N ASN A 3 53.02 -1.72 -27.86
CA ASN A 3 52.06 -2.68 -28.43
C ASN A 3 51.25 -3.48 -27.40
N LEU A 4 51.82 -3.77 -26.22
CA LEU A 4 51.12 -4.52 -25.18
C LEU A 4 50.03 -3.66 -24.51
N ALA A 5 50.32 -2.37 -24.31
CA ALA A 5 49.41 -1.42 -23.69
C ALA A 5 48.20 -1.05 -24.59
N THR A 6 48.38 -1.04 -25.92
CA THR A 6 47.27 -0.91 -26.88
C THR A 6 46.44 -2.18 -26.97
N LYS A 7 47.08 -3.37 -26.92
CA LYS A 7 46.37 -4.66 -26.91
C LYS A 7 45.51 -4.83 -25.66
N CYS A 8 46.03 -4.49 -24.47
CA CYS A 8 45.23 -4.50 -23.23
C CYS A 8 44.08 -3.49 -23.26
N ARG A 9 44.29 -2.27 -23.77
CA ARG A 9 43.20 -1.28 -23.90
C ARG A 9 42.10 -1.74 -24.86
N ASN A 10 42.46 -2.41 -25.94
CA ASN A 10 41.49 -2.94 -26.89
C ASN A 10 40.70 -4.12 -26.31
N VAL A 11 41.35 -5.00 -25.54
CA VAL A 11 40.67 -6.11 -24.84
C VAL A 11 39.71 -5.57 -23.76
N ILE A 12 40.13 -4.57 -22.99
CA ILE A 12 39.26 -3.94 -21.98
C ILE A 12 38.06 -3.25 -22.65
N ARG A 13 38.27 -2.55 -23.77
CA ARG A 13 37.16 -1.95 -24.54
C ARG A 13 36.22 -3.00 -25.14
N LEU A 14 36.75 -4.15 -25.58
CA LEU A 14 35.96 -5.26 -26.10
C LEU A 14 35.11 -5.90 -24.98
N LEU A 15 35.70 -6.11 -23.81
CA LEU A 15 35.01 -6.63 -22.62
C LEU A 15 33.93 -5.65 -22.12
N HIS A 16 34.20 -4.34 -22.14
CA HIS A 16 33.23 -3.33 -21.75
C HIS A 16 32.06 -3.23 -22.74
N ARG A 17 32.32 -3.41 -24.04
CA ARG A 17 31.28 -3.50 -25.09
C ARG A 17 30.44 -4.76 -24.96
N HIS A 18 31.05 -5.92 -24.69
CA HIS A 18 30.31 -7.16 -24.44
C HIS A 18 29.48 -7.08 -23.15
N CYS A 19 30.01 -6.47 -22.08
CA CYS A 19 29.29 -6.29 -20.83
C CYS A 19 28.11 -5.32 -20.97
N ALA A 20 28.27 -4.22 -21.73
CA ALA A 20 27.18 -3.30 -22.04
C ALA A 20 26.08 -3.95 -22.89
N ALA A 21 26.44 -4.75 -23.90
CA ALA A 21 25.47 -5.47 -24.73
C ALA A 21 24.68 -6.55 -23.96
N ILE A 22 25.31 -7.22 -22.99
CA ILE A 22 24.65 -8.17 -22.09
C ILE A 22 23.71 -7.45 -21.12
N ASN A 23 24.09 -6.25 -20.65
CA ASN A 23 23.25 -5.49 -19.73
C ASN A 23 22.04 -4.88 -20.45
N GLU A 24 22.18 -4.41 -21.70
CA GLU A 24 21.03 -3.95 -22.50
C GLU A 24 20.08 -5.09 -22.87
N SER A 25 20.55 -6.32 -23.11
CA SER A 25 19.67 -7.46 -23.38
C SER A 25 18.93 -7.98 -22.14
N LEU A 26 19.48 -7.77 -20.94
CA LEU A 26 18.85 -8.16 -19.67
C LEU A 26 17.98 -7.06 -19.05
N PHE A 27 18.24 -5.79 -19.36
CA PHE A 27 17.54 -4.63 -18.77
C PHE A 27 16.74 -3.78 -19.77
N SER A 28 16.68 -4.13 -21.05
CA SER A 28 15.69 -3.53 -21.95
C SER A 28 14.30 -3.90 -21.44
N LYS A 29 13.64 -2.90 -20.87
CA LYS A 29 12.21 -2.88 -20.57
C LYS A 29 11.44 -3.08 -21.87
N SER A 30 11.32 -4.31 -22.33
CA SER A 30 10.21 -4.74 -23.16
C SER A 30 9.37 -5.70 -22.33
N ASN A 31 8.08 -5.40 -22.26
CA ASN A 31 7.09 -6.31 -21.72
C ASN A 31 7.20 -7.63 -22.49
N GLY A 32 7.70 -8.66 -21.81
CA GLY A 32 7.71 -10.07 -22.17
C GLY A 32 8.04 -10.39 -23.62
N LEU A 33 9.30 -10.77 -23.91
CA LEU A 33 9.66 -11.84 -24.86
C LEU A 33 11.18 -12.04 -24.81
N HIS A 34 11.60 -13.19 -24.28
CA HIS A 34 12.98 -13.68 -24.36
C HIS A 34 13.33 -13.97 -25.85
N PRO A 35 14.58 -13.79 -26.30
CA PRO A 35 14.98 -14.23 -27.63
C PRO A 35 15.03 -15.76 -27.65
N ALA A 36 13.99 -16.38 -28.20
CA ALA A 36 13.94 -17.81 -28.47
C ALA A 36 14.69 -18.11 -29.76
N LEU A 37 15.44 -19.21 -29.76
CA LEU A 37 15.86 -19.92 -30.98
C LEU A 37 14.67 -20.03 -31.93
N ALA A 38 14.85 -19.62 -33.18
CA ALA A 38 13.86 -19.80 -34.24
C ALA A 38 13.71 -21.30 -34.52
N LEU A 39 12.67 -21.91 -33.96
CA LEU A 39 12.02 -23.08 -34.55
C LEU A 39 10.84 -22.55 -35.37
N ASP A 40 10.79 -22.93 -36.64
CA ASP A 40 9.66 -22.66 -37.53
C ASP A 40 8.34 -23.11 -36.87
N VAL A 41 7.45 -22.16 -36.62
CA VAL A 41 6.11 -22.44 -36.08
C VAL A 41 5.23 -22.92 -37.23
N ALA A 42 5.32 -24.21 -37.56
CA ALA A 42 4.29 -24.90 -38.31
C ALA A 42 3.08 -25.13 -37.38
N ALA A 43 2.16 -24.16 -37.35
CA ALA A 43 0.90 -24.16 -36.61
C ALA A 43 1.02 -24.37 -35.07
N PRO A 44 0.16 -23.75 -34.24
CA PRO A 44 0.09 -24.15 -32.84
C PRO A 44 -0.29 -25.63 -32.80
N PRO A 45 0.43 -26.50 -32.06
CA PRO A 45 -0.09 -27.84 -31.80
C PRO A 45 -1.42 -27.64 -31.11
N SER A 46 -2.51 -28.01 -31.79
CA SER A 46 -3.83 -28.05 -31.20
C SER A 46 -3.75 -28.99 -30.00
N PHE A 47 -3.64 -28.42 -28.80
CA PHE A 47 -3.72 -29.17 -27.56
C PHE A 47 -5.13 -29.76 -27.51
N LYS A 48 -5.28 -30.98 -28.02
CA LYS A 48 -6.49 -31.76 -27.83
C LYS A 48 -6.68 -31.89 -26.32
N GLN A 49 -7.64 -31.16 -25.78
CA GLN A 49 -8.11 -31.36 -24.41
C GLN A 49 -8.61 -32.80 -24.36
N GLN A 50 -7.82 -33.69 -23.76
CA GLN A 50 -8.29 -35.04 -23.49
C GLN A 50 -9.46 -34.94 -22.51
N PRO A 51 -10.52 -35.75 -22.67
CA PRO A 51 -11.62 -35.76 -21.73
C PRO A 51 -11.06 -36.04 -20.34
N SER A 52 -11.33 -35.14 -19.39
CA SER A 52 -10.84 -35.27 -18.02
C SER A 52 -11.40 -36.56 -17.42
N LYS A 53 -10.52 -37.50 -17.08
CA LYS A 53 -10.90 -38.70 -16.31
C LYS A 53 -11.58 -38.26 -15.01
N PRO A 54 -12.61 -38.97 -14.53
CA PRO A 54 -13.21 -38.67 -13.23
C PRO A 54 -12.14 -38.76 -12.16
N PHE A 55 -12.02 -37.72 -11.32
CA PHE A 55 -11.02 -37.66 -10.26
C PHE A 55 -11.27 -38.78 -9.25
N SER A 56 -10.40 -39.81 -9.26
CA SER A 56 -10.46 -40.92 -8.33
C SER A 56 -9.26 -40.86 -7.37
N LEU A 57 -9.49 -41.10 -6.08
CA LEU A 57 -8.41 -41.09 -5.09
C LEU A 57 -7.42 -42.24 -5.31
N ASN A 58 -7.88 -43.36 -5.87
CA ASN A 58 -7.04 -44.52 -6.18
C ASN A 58 -6.01 -44.22 -7.27
N ASP A 59 -6.37 -43.38 -8.26
CA ASP A 59 -5.42 -42.95 -9.29
C ASP A 59 -4.29 -42.09 -8.69
N LEU A 60 -4.57 -41.28 -7.65
CA LEU A 60 -3.54 -40.51 -6.96
C LEU A 60 -2.55 -41.37 -6.16
N PHE A 61 -3.01 -42.50 -5.62
CA PHE A 61 -2.15 -43.49 -4.98
C PHE A 61 -1.33 -44.28 -6.00
N ALA A 62 -1.95 -44.66 -7.13
CA ALA A 62 -1.28 -45.37 -8.23
C ALA A 62 -0.20 -44.49 -8.90
N ASP A 63 -0.47 -43.20 -9.06
CA ASP A 63 0.45 -42.23 -9.67
C ASP A 63 1.58 -41.78 -8.71
N ASN A 64 1.70 -42.37 -7.51
CA ASN A 64 2.71 -42.05 -6.50
C ASN A 64 2.76 -40.57 -6.09
N ILE A 65 1.69 -39.80 -6.35
CA ILE A 65 1.65 -38.36 -6.13
C ILE A 65 1.82 -38.04 -4.65
N PHE A 66 1.23 -38.84 -3.76
CA PHE A 66 1.41 -38.70 -2.31
C PHE A 66 2.86 -38.93 -1.86
N TRP A 67 3.59 -39.84 -2.50
CA TRP A 67 5.00 -40.11 -2.19
C TRP A 67 5.93 -39.02 -2.77
N ALA A 68 5.56 -38.43 -3.91
CA ALA A 68 6.27 -37.33 -4.56
C ALA A 68 5.99 -35.95 -3.93
N ALA A 69 4.89 -35.79 -3.20
CA ALA A 69 4.49 -34.52 -2.58
C ALA A 69 5.37 -34.12 -1.37
N VAL A 70 6.00 -35.09 -0.69
CA VAL A 70 6.83 -34.84 0.48
C VAL A 70 8.28 -34.51 0.05
N PRO A 71 8.91 -33.44 0.59
CA PRO A 71 10.28 -33.10 0.24
C PRO A 71 11.25 -34.25 0.52
N LYS A 72 11.82 -34.84 -0.53
CA LYS A 72 12.67 -36.03 -0.42
C LYS A 72 13.97 -35.78 0.37
N LYS A 73 14.47 -34.54 0.40
CA LYS A 73 15.74 -34.18 1.06
C LYS A 73 15.58 -32.97 1.97
N ARG A 74 16.26 -33.00 3.12
CA ARG A 74 16.38 -31.84 4.01
C ARG A 74 17.07 -30.69 3.27
N ARG A 75 16.47 -29.50 3.31
CA ARG A 75 17.08 -28.30 2.73
C ARG A 75 18.31 -27.88 3.55
N SER A 76 19.41 -27.59 2.84
CA SER A 76 20.64 -27.07 3.45
C SER A 76 20.41 -25.69 4.07
N TYR A 77 21.31 -25.29 4.97
CA TYR A 77 21.26 -23.99 5.63
C TYR A 77 21.30 -22.85 4.60
N ALA A 78 22.25 -22.88 3.66
CA ALA A 78 22.35 -21.90 2.58
C ALA A 78 21.03 -21.71 1.81
N LYS A 79 20.37 -22.81 1.40
CA LYS A 79 19.07 -22.74 0.69
C LYS A 79 17.96 -22.15 1.56
N LYS A 80 17.95 -22.42 2.87
CA LYS A 80 17.00 -21.80 3.81
C LYS A 80 17.25 -20.31 3.95
N TRP A 81 18.53 -19.91 4.03
CA TRP A 81 18.95 -18.51 4.13
C TRP A 81 18.61 -17.72 2.89
N THR A 82 18.99 -18.17 1.70
CA THR A 82 18.62 -17.50 0.44
C THR A 82 17.10 -17.41 0.27
N ARG A 83 16.33 -18.40 0.74
CA ARG A 83 14.86 -18.31 0.69
C ARG A 83 14.28 -17.33 1.71
N ARG A 84 14.94 -17.07 2.85
CA ARG A 84 14.45 -16.15 3.89
C ARG A 84 14.92 -14.72 3.62
N PHE A 85 16.19 -14.57 3.27
CA PHE A 85 16.94 -13.33 3.09
C PHE A 85 17.43 -13.16 1.64
N GLY A 86 16.70 -13.72 0.69
CA GLY A 86 16.97 -13.45 -0.73
C GLY A 86 16.61 -12.01 -1.09
N PRO A 87 17.17 -11.48 -2.18
CA PRO A 87 16.96 -10.09 -2.59
C PRO A 87 15.47 -9.74 -2.75
N ASP A 88 14.67 -10.65 -3.29
CA ASP A 88 13.23 -10.45 -3.50
C ASP A 88 12.46 -10.24 -2.20
N LYS A 89 12.85 -10.94 -1.12
CA LYS A 89 12.15 -10.88 0.17
C LYS A 89 12.68 -9.78 1.06
N ILE A 90 14.00 -9.55 1.05
CA ILE A 90 14.62 -8.43 1.76
C ILE A 90 14.00 -7.12 1.29
N ARG A 91 13.83 -6.94 -0.03
CA ARG A 91 13.25 -5.71 -0.58
C ARG A 91 11.82 -5.42 -0.08
N LYS A 92 11.05 -6.45 0.31
CA LYS A 92 9.70 -6.25 0.87
C LYS A 92 9.73 -5.70 2.30
N PHE A 93 10.70 -6.10 3.12
CA PHE A 93 10.69 -5.83 4.56
C PHE A 93 11.74 -4.82 5.04
N MET A 94 12.86 -4.69 4.31
CA MET A 94 13.99 -3.83 4.71
C MET A 94 14.10 -2.53 3.91
N THR A 95 13.18 -2.29 2.96
CA THR A 95 13.18 -1.02 2.23
C THR A 95 12.67 0.08 3.16
N PRO A 96 13.48 1.11 3.49
CA PRO A 96 13.05 2.20 4.34
C PRO A 96 11.91 2.97 3.66
N ARG A 97 10.95 3.43 4.45
CA ARG A 97 9.86 4.27 3.99
C ARG A 97 10.35 5.71 3.88
N ILE A 98 10.32 6.27 2.68
CA ILE A 98 10.73 7.67 2.40
C ILE A 98 9.57 8.68 2.47
N ASN A 99 8.35 8.18 2.71
CA ASN A 99 7.12 8.95 2.64
C ASN A 99 6.62 9.46 4.01
N LEU A 100 7.44 9.35 5.07
CA LEU A 100 7.08 9.86 6.39
C LEU A 100 7.38 11.37 6.44
N VAL A 101 6.39 12.13 6.91
CA VAL A 101 6.44 13.60 7.05
C VAL A 101 5.97 13.95 8.47
N SER A 102 6.56 14.99 9.07
CA SER A 102 6.11 15.53 10.36
C SER A 102 4.86 16.39 10.18
N CYS A 103 3.84 16.18 11.03
CA CYS A 103 2.66 17.02 11.04
C CYS A 103 3.00 18.46 11.46
N LEU A 104 2.39 19.46 10.82
CA LEU A 104 2.60 20.88 11.13
C LEU A 104 1.96 21.29 12.47
N GLU A 105 0.90 20.60 12.91
CA GLU A 105 0.14 20.96 14.11
C GLU A 105 0.70 20.29 15.37
N CYS A 106 0.97 18.97 15.31
CA CYS A 106 1.37 18.18 16.49
C CYS A 106 2.80 17.64 16.43
N GLY A 107 3.52 17.80 15.32
CA GLY A 107 4.87 17.26 15.15
C GLY A 107 4.97 15.74 14.97
N THR A 108 3.88 14.99 15.12
CA THR A 108 3.87 13.52 14.95
C THR A 108 4.14 13.13 13.50
N TRP A 109 4.93 12.08 13.29
CA TRP A 109 5.20 11.50 11.97
C TRP A 109 3.96 10.80 11.40
N HIS A 110 3.61 11.11 10.16
CA HIS A 110 2.57 10.42 9.41
C HIS A 110 3.01 10.20 7.95
N GLU A 111 2.27 9.37 7.22
CA GLU A 111 2.53 9.17 5.80
C GLU A 111 2.04 10.37 4.98
N ARG A 112 2.78 10.79 3.94
CA ARG A 112 2.45 11.94 3.08
C ARG A 112 1.03 11.91 2.49
N HIS A 113 0.50 10.72 2.19
CA HIS A 113 -0.83 10.53 1.60
C HIS A 113 -1.92 10.23 2.64
N SER A 114 -1.61 10.32 3.92
CA SER A 114 -2.52 10.06 5.03
C SER A 114 -2.60 11.26 5.96
N ILE A 115 -3.76 11.44 6.60
CA ILE A 115 -3.96 12.44 7.64
C ILE A 115 -3.20 12.00 8.90
N CYS A 116 -2.76 12.95 9.72
CA CYS A 116 -2.14 12.63 11.01
C CYS A 116 -3.13 11.89 11.92
N GLY A 117 -2.77 10.69 12.37
CA GLY A 117 -3.62 9.87 13.25
C GLY A 117 -3.89 10.52 14.60
N SER A 118 -2.91 11.22 15.19
CA SER A 118 -3.11 11.91 16.48
C SER A 118 -4.07 13.08 16.37
N CYS A 119 -3.94 13.92 15.33
CA CYS A 119 -4.90 15.01 15.10
C CYS A 119 -6.29 14.47 14.78
N TYR A 120 -6.37 13.40 14.00
CA TYR A 120 -7.64 12.76 13.69
C TYR A 120 -8.32 12.16 14.93
N GLU A 121 -7.59 11.56 15.87
CA GLU A 121 -8.19 11.02 17.08
C GLU A 121 -8.81 12.14 17.95
N LYS A 122 -8.19 13.32 18.03
CA LYS A 122 -8.80 14.50 18.69
C LYS A 122 -10.13 14.90 18.04
N VAL A 123 -10.17 14.96 16.71
CA VAL A 123 -11.42 15.24 15.96
C VAL A 123 -12.47 14.16 16.22
N ARG A 124 -12.03 12.90 16.30
CA ARG A 124 -12.90 11.75 16.53
C ARG A 124 -13.49 11.75 17.94
N GLU A 125 -12.71 12.10 18.95
CA GLU A 125 -13.18 12.25 20.34
C GLU A 125 -14.22 13.37 20.45
N GLU A 126 -13.99 14.48 19.74
CA GLU A 126 -14.92 15.61 19.76
C GLU A 126 -16.22 15.30 19.02
N THR A 127 -16.13 14.72 17.82
CA THR A 127 -17.32 14.29 17.07
C THR A 127 -18.11 13.20 17.78
N LYS A 128 -17.45 12.29 18.54
CA LYS A 128 -18.16 11.36 19.43
C LYS A 128 -18.93 12.10 20.53
N ALA A 129 -18.33 13.11 21.15
CA ALA A 129 -19.01 13.90 22.17
C ALA A 129 -20.24 14.64 21.59
N MET A 130 -20.10 15.22 20.39
CA MET A 130 -21.22 15.85 19.66
C MET A 130 -22.31 14.86 19.25
N GLN A 131 -21.93 13.63 18.91
CA GLN A 131 -22.90 12.57 18.61
C GLN A 131 -23.61 12.08 19.88
N SER A 132 -22.93 12.06 21.03
CA SER A 132 -23.53 11.70 22.31
C SER A 132 -24.51 12.76 22.82
N SER A 133 -24.32 14.04 22.47
CA SER A 133 -25.29 15.10 22.81
C SER A 133 -26.53 15.08 21.92
N MET A 134 -26.49 14.39 20.79
CA MET A 134 -27.70 14.09 20.00
C MET A 134 -28.47 12.96 20.69
N ASN A 135 -29.67 13.25 21.19
CA ASN A 135 -30.53 12.24 21.82
C ASN A 135 -30.93 11.17 20.77
N PRO A 136 -30.41 9.93 20.84
CA PRO A 136 -30.74 8.93 19.83
C PRO A 136 -32.24 8.57 19.86
N GLU A 137 -32.85 8.59 21.05
CA GLU A 137 -34.28 8.30 21.23
C GLU A 137 -35.18 9.31 20.50
N GLU A 138 -34.79 10.58 20.44
CA GLU A 138 -35.53 11.64 19.76
C GLU A 138 -35.46 11.48 18.23
N PHE A 139 -34.27 11.10 17.71
CA PHE A 139 -34.02 11.03 16.27
C PHE A 139 -34.39 9.71 15.61
N HIS A 140 -34.67 8.62 16.34
CA HIS A 140 -34.93 7.30 15.73
C HIS A 140 -36.01 7.32 14.62
N TYR A 141 -37.08 8.10 14.79
CA TYR A 141 -38.15 8.22 13.78
C TYR A 141 -38.42 9.65 13.30
N ASN A 142 -37.93 10.67 14.01
CA ASN A 142 -38.14 12.08 13.68
C ASN A 142 -36.79 12.77 13.46
N HIS A 143 -36.20 12.59 12.27
CA HIS A 143 -35.04 13.40 11.89
C HIS A 143 -35.49 14.83 11.52
N PRO A 144 -34.76 15.87 11.97
CA PRO A 144 -35.08 17.24 11.65
C PRO A 144 -34.91 17.47 10.13
N ARG A 145 -35.84 18.21 9.53
CA ARG A 145 -35.75 18.59 8.11
C ARG A 145 -34.80 19.76 7.87
N SER A 146 -34.53 20.54 8.91
CA SER A 146 -33.58 21.64 8.90
C SER A 146 -32.16 21.14 9.14
N GLU A 147 -31.17 21.97 8.78
CA GLU A 147 -29.77 21.69 9.10
C GLU A 147 -29.54 21.69 10.62
N VAL A 148 -28.57 20.89 11.08
CA VAL A 148 -28.18 20.85 12.49
C VAL A 148 -27.04 21.82 12.75
N ALA A 149 -27.18 22.64 13.79
CA ALA A 149 -26.14 23.51 14.31
C ALA A 149 -25.77 23.08 15.73
N TYR A 150 -24.47 23.00 16.02
CA TYR A 150 -23.96 22.69 17.34
C TYR A 150 -23.56 23.97 18.07
N VAL A 151 -24.14 24.19 19.24
CA VAL A 151 -23.87 25.33 20.11
C VAL A 151 -23.09 24.81 21.32
N PHE A 152 -21.88 25.32 21.51
CA PHE A 152 -21.02 24.95 22.63
C PHE A 152 -21.33 25.82 23.86
N HIS A 153 -20.85 25.39 25.02
CA HIS A 153 -21.05 26.13 26.27
C HIS A 153 -20.52 27.58 26.19
N GLY A 154 -21.42 28.54 26.41
CA GLY A 154 -21.13 29.97 26.40
C GLY A 154 -21.32 30.68 25.06
N GLU A 155 -21.90 30.00 24.06
CA GLU A 155 -22.32 30.60 22.79
C GLU A 155 -23.83 30.82 22.75
N ASP A 156 -24.26 31.89 22.07
CA ASP A 156 -25.68 32.22 21.95
C ASP A 156 -26.35 31.38 20.86
N ALA A 157 -27.48 30.76 21.20
CA ALA A 157 -28.31 29.96 20.28
C ALA A 157 -28.94 30.78 19.13
N ASN A 158 -28.95 32.12 19.23
CA ASN A 158 -29.63 33.01 18.30
C ASN A 158 -28.87 33.26 16.98
N ASP A 159 -27.62 32.80 16.88
CA ASP A 159 -26.80 32.93 15.66
C ASP A 159 -27.32 32.08 14.48
N HIS A 160 -28.21 31.12 14.75
CA HIS A 160 -28.71 30.15 13.77
C HIS A 160 -30.24 29.96 13.83
N PRO A 161 -31.05 30.97 13.45
CA PRO A 161 -32.50 30.94 13.61
C PRO A 161 -33.21 29.86 12.78
N ASP A 162 -32.63 29.46 11.65
CA ASP A 162 -33.25 28.52 10.70
C ASP A 162 -32.81 27.05 10.90
N LYS A 163 -31.99 26.76 11.93
CA LYS A 163 -31.34 25.46 12.13
C LYS A 163 -31.83 24.77 13.41
N TYR A 164 -31.80 23.44 13.42
CA TYR A 164 -32.04 22.67 14.63
C TYR A 164 -30.79 22.73 15.54
N ILE A 165 -30.99 23.16 16.78
CA ILE A 165 -29.90 23.47 17.70
C ILE A 165 -29.64 22.27 18.62
N VAL A 166 -28.39 21.79 18.62
CA VAL A 166 -27.89 20.79 19.57
C VAL A 166 -26.90 21.46 20.50
N GLU A 167 -27.20 21.46 21.79
CA GLU A 167 -26.30 21.98 22.83
C GLU A 167 -25.23 20.95 23.18
N VAL A 168 -23.99 21.43 23.35
CA VAL A 168 -22.83 20.61 23.73
C VAL A 168 -22.22 21.21 25.00
N ASP A 169 -22.15 20.43 26.08
CA ASP A 169 -21.68 20.89 27.40
C ASP A 169 -20.21 21.33 27.44
N LYS A 170 -19.43 21.00 26.42
CA LYS A 170 -18.01 21.35 26.33
C LYS A 170 -17.81 22.78 25.81
N PRO A 171 -16.69 23.44 26.15
CA PRO A 171 -16.29 24.66 25.46
C PRO A 171 -15.85 24.34 24.02
N ARG A 172 -16.06 25.28 23.10
CA ARG A 172 -15.64 25.12 21.70
C ARG A 172 -14.11 25.01 21.62
N PRO A 173 -13.56 24.00 20.94
CA PRO A 173 -12.13 23.90 20.76
C PRO A 173 -11.61 24.95 19.76
N ASP A 174 -10.42 25.51 20.02
CA ASP A 174 -9.83 26.59 19.23
C ASP A 174 -9.66 26.28 17.73
N TRP A 175 -9.46 25.00 17.39
CA TRP A 175 -9.26 24.55 16.01
C TRP A 175 -10.58 24.38 15.24
N TRP A 176 -11.74 24.44 15.90
CA TRP A 176 -13.06 24.32 15.28
C TRP A 176 -13.74 25.69 15.19
N PRO A 177 -13.76 26.35 14.02
CA PRO A 177 -14.36 27.67 13.88
C PRO A 177 -15.89 27.63 14.03
N LYS A 178 -16.50 28.77 14.41
CA LYS A 178 -17.96 28.93 14.48
C LYS A 178 -18.66 28.68 13.14
N HIS A 179 -18.05 29.15 12.05
CA HIS A 179 -18.54 28.99 10.69
C HIS A 179 -17.44 28.37 9.82
N MET A 180 -17.78 27.41 8.97
CA MET A 180 -16.79 26.66 8.18
C MET A 180 -16.02 27.50 7.15
N LEU A 181 -16.61 28.61 6.70
CA LEU A 181 -15.95 29.58 5.81
C LEU A 181 -14.91 30.44 6.57
N THR A 182 -15.03 30.46 7.89
CA THR A 182 -14.12 30.99 8.90
C THR A 182 -12.81 30.21 8.98
N LYS A 183 -11.64 30.73 8.58
CA LYS A 183 -10.39 30.06 8.96
C LYS A 183 -10.22 30.16 10.48
N GLY A 184 -10.22 29.03 11.17
CA GLY A 184 -9.82 28.96 12.57
C GLY A 184 -8.36 29.39 12.69
N HIS A 185 -8.10 30.52 13.36
CA HIS A 185 -6.74 30.94 13.68
C HIS A 185 -6.27 30.14 14.91
N GLY A 186 -5.70 28.96 14.69
CA GLY A 186 -4.95 28.28 15.75
C GLY A 186 -3.82 29.20 16.21
N LYS A 187 -3.77 29.52 17.51
CA LYS A 187 -2.63 30.26 18.08
C LYS A 187 -1.43 29.31 18.07
N TYR A 188 -0.54 29.48 17.11
CA TYR A 188 0.78 28.85 17.17
C TYR A 188 1.61 29.64 18.19
N SER A 189 1.70 29.12 19.41
CA SER A 189 2.69 29.53 20.42
C SER A 189 4.04 28.91 20.12
#